data_AF-A0A4U2Z4D2-F1
#
_entry.id   AF-A0A4U2Z4D2-F1
#
_cell.length_a   1.000
_cell.length_b   1.000
_cell.length_c   1.000
_cell.angle_alpha   90.00
_cell.angle_beta   90.00
_cell.angle_gamma   90.00
#
_symmetry.space_group_name_H-M   'P 1'
#
loop_
_entity.id
_entity.type
_entity.pdbx_description
1 polymer ?
#
loop_
_entity_poly.entity_id
_entity_poly.type
_entity_poly.pdbx_seq_one_letter_code
_entity_poly.pdbx_strand_id
1 'polypeptide(L)'
;MGLTKDGKTLFELPIYRVSEDEYYKSLNEHYQKRKIPHNDPLYEESLNQNLFKDFGGDWKYNEIIGYLRFYKDVDYFIYINCFYYQINKKRITKTRTKQFIPVDDTLCKITIKSSYDNRKIAEKITEMVDYCSTLPAVHKRYIDREIFDNMVNCIDWRVLLELDKKGNG
;
A
#
# COMPACT_ATOMS: atom_id res chain seq x y z
N MET A 1 13.31 11.35 -9.05
CA MET A 1 12.02 11.75 -8.45
C MET A 1 11.36 12.70 -9.41
N GLY A 2 10.49 12.19 -10.28
CA GLY A 2 9.72 13.03 -11.20
C GLY A 2 8.59 13.70 -10.42
N LEU A 3 8.52 15.02 -10.55
CA LEU A 3 7.59 15.94 -9.92
C LEU A 3 6.14 15.58 -10.31
N THR A 4 5.36 15.06 -9.37
CA THR A 4 3.90 15.11 -9.48
C THR A 4 3.47 16.49 -9.06
N LYS A 5 2.77 17.22 -9.93
CA LYS A 5 2.18 18.53 -9.64
C LYS A 5 1.58 18.56 -8.23
N ASP A 6 1.99 19.56 -7.47
CA ASP A 6 1.88 19.70 -6.02
C ASP A 6 0.48 19.47 -5.44
N GLY A 7 0.24 18.24 -4.97
CA GLY A 7 -0.91 17.90 -4.15
C GLY A 7 -0.48 17.39 -2.77
N LYS A 8 -1.17 17.81 -1.71
CA LYS A 8 -0.89 17.34 -0.34
C LYS A 8 -1.22 15.86 -0.24
N THR A 9 -0.22 15.01 0.00
CA THR A 9 -0.44 13.57 0.22
C THR A 9 -1.31 13.38 1.46
N LEU A 10 -2.36 12.58 1.32
CA LEU A 10 -3.30 12.25 2.40
C LEU A 10 -2.86 10.96 3.08
N PHE A 11 -2.65 9.89 2.30
CA PHE A 11 -2.19 8.60 2.79
C PHE A 11 -1.64 7.75 1.64
N GLU A 12 -0.95 6.68 1.99
CA GLU A 12 -0.41 5.70 1.05
C GLU A 12 -0.81 4.30 1.49
N LEU A 13 -1.17 3.45 0.52
CA LEU A 13 -1.42 2.02 0.74
C LEU A 13 -0.27 1.21 0.13
N PRO A 14 0.50 0.46 0.94
CA PRO A 14 1.55 -0.38 0.41
C PRO A 14 0.95 -1.59 -0.32
N ILE A 15 1.57 -1.95 -1.44
CA ILE A 15 1.21 -3.13 -2.22
C ILE A 15 2.29 -4.18 -2.04
N TYR A 16 1.92 -5.29 -1.45
CA TYR A 16 2.77 -6.46 -1.25
C TYR A 16 2.57 -7.49 -2.37
N ARG A 17 3.62 -8.28 -2.62
CA ARG A 17 3.58 -9.33 -3.65
C ARG A 17 2.50 -10.39 -3.39
N VAL A 18 2.31 -10.73 -2.12
CA VAL A 18 1.45 -11.80 -1.56
C VAL A 18 0.93 -11.34 -0.19
N SER A 19 -0.15 -11.96 0.30
CA SER A 19 -0.65 -11.68 1.66
C SER A 19 0.30 -12.20 2.74
N GLU A 20 0.08 -11.77 3.98
CA GLU A 20 0.78 -12.28 5.16
C GLU A 20 0.61 -13.80 5.30
N ASP A 21 -0.62 -14.29 5.21
CA ASP A 21 -0.93 -15.72 5.30
C ASP A 21 -0.21 -16.53 4.20
N GLU A 22 -0.23 -16.04 2.96
CA GLU A 22 0.47 -16.68 1.84
C GLU A 22 1.99 -16.66 2.03
N TYR A 23 2.53 -15.58 2.59
CA TYR A 23 3.94 -15.45 2.91
C TYR A 23 4.38 -16.46 3.96
N TYR A 24 3.70 -16.51 5.11
CA TYR A 24 4.02 -17.44 6.19
C TYR A 24 3.75 -18.89 5.81
N LYS A 25 2.73 -19.16 4.99
CA LYS A 25 2.52 -20.48 4.39
C LYS A 25 3.72 -20.91 3.55
N SER A 26 4.18 -20.05 2.64
CA SER A 26 5.35 -20.35 1.79
C SER A 26 6.64 -20.50 2.61
N LEU A 27 6.79 -19.73 3.69
CA LEU A 27 7.92 -19.83 4.62
C LEU A 27 7.90 -21.16 5.37
N ASN A 28 6.75 -21.55 5.93
CA ASN A 28 6.62 -22.82 6.64
C ASN A 28 6.85 -24.02 5.70
N GLU A 29 6.28 -24.02 4.50
CA GLU A 29 6.53 -25.08 3.50
C GLU A 29 8.03 -25.21 3.17
N HIS A 30 8.75 -24.09 3.10
CA HIS A 30 10.19 -24.09 2.82
C HIS A 30 11.02 -24.57 4.03
N TYR A 31 10.60 -24.22 5.25
CA TYR A 31 11.16 -24.76 6.49
C TYR A 31 10.98 -26.28 6.56
N GLN A 32 9.75 -26.79 6.36
CA GLN A 32 9.47 -28.23 6.45
C GLN A 32 10.25 -29.07 5.43
N LYS A 33 10.49 -28.54 4.22
CA LYS A 33 11.32 -29.22 3.21
C LYS A 33 12.80 -29.34 3.57
N ARG A 34 13.30 -28.44 4.41
CA ARG A 34 14.71 -28.39 4.82
C ARG A 34 14.95 -28.93 6.24
N LYS A 35 13.90 -29.07 7.04
CA LYS A 35 13.98 -29.67 8.37
C LYS A 35 14.45 -31.13 8.24
N ILE A 36 15.57 -31.45 8.87
CA ILE A 36 16.06 -32.82 8.98
C ILE A 36 15.39 -33.47 10.21
N PRO A 37 15.05 -34.77 10.19
CA PRO A 37 14.38 -35.44 11.31
C PRO A 37 15.17 -35.47 12.63
N HIS A 38 16.46 -35.15 12.60
CA HIS A 38 17.31 -35.16 13.77
C HIS A 38 17.34 -33.76 14.41
N ASN A 39 16.90 -33.65 15.66
CA ASN A 39 16.92 -32.45 16.49
C ASN A 39 18.38 -32.10 16.88
N ASP A 40 19.20 -31.71 15.91
CA ASP A 40 20.43 -30.99 16.21
C ASP A 40 20.09 -29.51 16.41
N PRO A 41 20.21 -28.95 17.63
CA PRO A 41 19.87 -27.55 17.91
C PRO A 41 20.71 -26.57 17.09
N LEU A 42 21.98 -26.90 16.78
CA LEU A 42 22.86 -26.03 15.99
C LEU A 42 22.42 -26.01 14.52
N TYR A 43 21.93 -27.14 14.01
CA TYR A 43 21.35 -27.20 12.67
C TYR A 43 20.07 -26.39 12.58
N GLU A 44 19.19 -26.50 13.58
CA GLU A 44 17.92 -25.77 13.61
C GLU A 44 18.13 -24.25 13.70
N GLU A 45 19.10 -23.80 14.50
CA GLU A 45 19.49 -22.39 14.57
C GLU A 45 20.05 -21.87 13.24
N SER A 46 20.96 -22.63 12.62
CA SER A 46 21.51 -22.30 11.29
C SER A 46 20.42 -22.27 10.21
N LEU A 47 19.48 -23.22 10.24
CA LEU A 47 18.35 -23.27 9.32
C LEU A 47 17.47 -22.03 9.48
N ASN A 48 17.15 -21.65 10.71
CA ASN A 48 16.36 -20.45 11.01
C ASN A 48 17.07 -19.17 10.53
N GLN A 49 18.37 -19.03 10.77
CA GLN A 49 19.14 -17.87 10.26
C GLN A 49 19.16 -17.81 8.72
N ASN A 50 19.27 -18.95 8.04
CA ASN A 50 19.24 -19.02 6.58
C ASN A 50 17.86 -18.71 6.01
N LEU A 51 16.79 -19.24 6.62
CA LEU A 51 15.42 -18.92 6.25
C LEU A 51 15.12 -17.43 6.43
N PHE A 52 15.59 -16.86 7.52
CA PHE A 52 15.49 -15.43 7.80
C PHE A 52 16.12 -14.59 6.68
N LYS A 53 17.32 -14.96 6.22
CA LYS A 53 17.99 -14.31 5.09
C LYS A 53 17.24 -14.50 3.77
N ASP A 54 16.74 -15.71 3.49
CA ASP A 54 16.03 -16.07 2.26
C ASP A 54 14.64 -15.38 2.15
N PHE A 55 14.02 -15.07 3.29
CA PHE A 55 12.66 -14.54 3.37
C PHE A 55 12.54 -13.06 3.74
N GLY A 56 13.65 -12.38 3.99
CA GLY A 56 13.70 -10.92 4.17
C GLY A 56 13.88 -10.48 5.61
N GLY A 57 13.80 -11.40 6.57
CA GLY A 57 14.03 -11.14 7.99
C GLY A 57 12.73 -11.03 8.79
N ASP A 58 12.71 -10.12 9.78
CA ASP A 58 11.58 -9.85 10.69
C ASP A 58 10.39 -9.14 10.02
N TRP A 59 10.38 -9.08 8.68
CA TRP A 59 9.31 -8.36 7.99
C TRP A 59 8.02 -9.17 8.06
N LYS A 60 6.97 -8.55 8.60
CA LYS A 60 5.59 -9.08 8.64
C LYS A 60 5.10 -9.52 7.25
N TYR A 61 5.58 -8.85 6.20
CA TYR A 61 5.26 -9.15 4.81
C TYR A 61 6.54 -9.30 3.97
N ASN A 62 6.49 -10.14 2.93
CA ASN A 62 7.59 -10.36 2.00
C ASN A 62 8.32 -9.09 1.55
N GLU A 63 7.63 -8.26 0.76
CA GLU A 63 8.24 -7.12 0.10
C GLU A 63 7.18 -6.21 -0.51
N ILE A 64 7.33 -4.91 -0.31
CA ILE A 64 6.53 -3.90 -0.97
C ILE A 64 6.99 -3.78 -2.42
N ILE A 65 6.05 -3.90 -3.35
CA ILE A 65 6.29 -3.90 -4.80
C ILE A 65 5.65 -2.69 -5.49
N GLY A 66 4.95 -1.86 -4.73
CA GLY A 66 4.32 -0.63 -5.19
C GLY A 66 3.57 0.07 -4.07
N TYR A 67 3.04 1.23 -4.38
CA TYR A 67 2.21 2.03 -3.48
C TYR A 67 1.09 2.69 -4.26
N LEU A 68 -0.10 2.74 -3.66
CA LEU A 68 -1.16 3.66 -4.07
C LEU A 68 -1.05 4.90 -3.19
N ARG A 69 -0.72 6.05 -3.77
CA ARG A 69 -0.64 7.33 -3.06
C ARG A 69 -1.89 8.15 -3.35
N PHE A 70 -2.64 8.46 -2.30
CA PHE A 70 -3.82 9.32 -2.40
C PHE A 70 -3.46 10.73 -2.00
N TYR A 71 -3.76 11.70 -2.85
CA TYR A 71 -3.39 13.09 -2.63
C TYR A 71 -4.52 14.06 -2.97
N LYS A 72 -4.60 15.13 -2.20
CA LYS A 72 -5.50 16.26 -2.45
C LYS A 72 -4.91 17.11 -3.58
N ASP A 73 -5.73 17.43 -4.56
CA ASP A 73 -5.44 18.36 -5.64
C ASP A 73 -6.54 19.43 -5.68
N VAL A 74 -6.15 20.68 -5.80
CA VAL A 74 -7.07 21.83 -5.73
C VAL A 74 -6.90 22.64 -7.00
N ASP A 75 -7.99 22.74 -7.74
CA ASP A 75 -8.15 23.67 -8.84
C ASP A 75 -9.43 24.48 -8.56
N TYR A 76 -10.44 24.43 -9.44
CA TYR A 76 -11.78 24.97 -9.15
C TYR A 76 -12.59 24.13 -8.15
N PHE A 77 -12.25 22.84 -8.03
CA PHE A 77 -12.87 21.90 -7.10
C PHE A 77 -11.79 21.19 -6.30
N ILE A 78 -12.19 20.59 -5.17
CA ILE A 78 -11.30 19.72 -4.40
C ILE A 78 -11.40 18.31 -4.95
N TYR A 79 -10.27 17.80 -5.39
CA TYR A 79 -10.13 16.45 -5.91
C TYR A 79 -9.25 15.61 -4.99
N ILE A 80 -9.54 14.32 -4.96
CA ILE A 80 -8.63 13.31 -4.43
C ILE A 80 -8.24 12.42 -5.59
N ASN A 81 -6.93 12.39 -5.88
CA ASN A 81 -6.34 11.59 -6.93
C ASN A 81 -5.56 10.41 -6.33
N CYS A 82 -5.49 9.31 -7.06
CA CYS A 82 -4.67 8.15 -6.71
C CYS A 82 -3.55 7.99 -7.72
N PHE A 83 -2.33 8.07 -7.23
CA PHE A 83 -1.09 7.85 -7.96
C PHE A 83 -0.59 6.43 -7.74
N TYR A 84 -0.09 5.76 -8.77
CA TYR A 84 0.47 4.42 -8.63
C TYR A 84 1.96 4.36 -8.94
N TYR A 85 2.70 3.94 -7.91
CA TYR A 85 4.10 3.60 -8.02
C TYR A 85 4.26 2.08 -8.09
N GLN A 86 5.07 1.61 -9.02
CA GLN A 86 5.45 0.20 -9.11
C GLN A 86 6.96 0.06 -9.20
N ILE A 87 7.47 -1.07 -8.74
CA ILE A 87 8.90 -1.40 -8.93
C ILE A 87 9.24 -1.50 -10.41
N ASN A 88 10.37 -0.90 -10.80
CA ASN A 88 10.89 -0.97 -12.17
C ASN A 88 11.63 -2.29 -12.43
N LYS A 89 10.88 -3.40 -12.50
CA LYS A 89 11.43 -4.72 -12.87
C LYS A 89 10.40 -5.51 -13.70
N LYS A 90 10.88 -6.11 -14.80
CA LYS A 90 10.09 -6.99 -15.69
C LYS A 90 9.50 -8.22 -14.98
N ARG A 91 10.17 -8.70 -13.92
CA ARG A 91 9.68 -9.78 -13.05
C ARG A 91 9.77 -9.32 -11.60
N ILE A 92 8.67 -9.45 -10.86
CA ILE A 92 8.61 -9.13 -9.43
C ILE A 92 9.21 -10.30 -8.64
N THR A 93 10.53 -10.33 -8.53
CA THR A 93 11.29 -11.27 -7.69
C THR A 93 11.80 -10.57 -6.42
N LYS A 94 12.13 -11.33 -5.38
CA LYS A 94 12.77 -10.80 -4.16
C LYS A 94 14.10 -10.15 -4.54
N THR A 95 14.28 -8.85 -4.30
CA THR A 95 15.56 -8.16 -4.53
C THR A 95 15.68 -6.88 -3.72
N ARG A 96 16.87 -6.59 -3.18
CA ARG A 96 17.14 -5.43 -2.32
C ARG A 96 17.46 -4.14 -3.11
N THR A 97 17.43 -4.17 -4.45
CA THR A 97 17.86 -3.05 -5.32
C THR A 97 16.74 -2.41 -6.13
N LYS A 98 15.53 -2.30 -5.54
CA LYS A 98 14.36 -1.81 -6.27
C LYS A 98 14.33 -0.28 -6.34
N GLN A 99 13.99 0.20 -7.53
CA GLN A 99 13.60 1.58 -7.78
C GLN A 99 12.11 1.60 -8.08
N PHE A 100 11.36 2.48 -7.44
CA PHE A 100 9.94 2.71 -7.72
C PHE A 100 9.83 3.75 -8.82
N ILE A 101 9.00 3.48 -9.83
CA ILE A 101 8.74 4.38 -10.95
C ILE A 101 7.23 4.68 -10.99
N PRO A 102 6.84 5.93 -11.30
CA PRO A 102 5.46 6.27 -11.59
C PRO A 102 4.94 5.46 -12.78
N VAL A 103 3.87 4.70 -12.60
CA VAL A 103 3.23 3.95 -13.70
C VAL A 103 2.12 4.75 -14.33
N ASP A 104 1.32 5.43 -13.51
CA ASP A 104 0.20 6.26 -13.94
C ASP A 104 0.08 7.46 -13.02
N ASP A 105 -0.05 8.64 -13.63
CA ASP A 105 -0.13 9.90 -12.91
C ASP A 105 -1.48 10.09 -12.20
N THR A 106 -2.54 9.41 -12.64
CA THR A 106 -3.85 9.43 -11.95
C THR A 106 -4.67 8.18 -12.32
N LEU A 107 -4.53 7.10 -11.56
CA LEU A 107 -5.32 5.86 -11.73
C LEU A 107 -6.82 6.08 -11.50
N CYS A 108 -7.16 6.95 -10.55
CA CYS A 108 -8.52 7.26 -10.19
C CYS A 108 -8.58 8.68 -9.62
N LYS A 109 -9.73 9.34 -9.81
CA LYS A 109 -9.99 10.69 -9.34
C LYS A 109 -11.44 10.77 -8.84
N ILE A 110 -11.62 11.34 -7.66
CA ILE A 110 -12.94 11.68 -7.12
C ILE A 110 -13.03 13.17 -6.80
N THR A 111 -14.24 13.72 -6.93
CA THR A 111 -14.54 15.11 -6.59
C THR A 111 -15.24 15.18 -5.24
N ILE A 112 -14.71 16.01 -4.34
CA ILE A 112 -15.29 16.25 -3.01
C ILE A 112 -16.06 17.57 -3.04
N LYS A 113 -17.35 17.51 -2.72
CA LYS A 113 -18.21 18.70 -2.62
C LYS A 113 -18.11 19.30 -1.22
N SER A 114 -18.17 20.63 -1.13
CA SER A 114 -18.18 21.36 0.15
C SER A 114 -19.38 20.99 1.05
N SER A 115 -20.47 20.49 0.46
CA SER A 115 -21.66 20.02 1.18
C SER A 115 -21.53 18.63 1.79
N TYR A 116 -20.47 17.86 1.50
CA TYR A 116 -20.31 16.51 2.04
C TYR A 116 -19.86 16.55 3.50
N ASP A 117 -20.52 15.79 4.36
CA ASP A 117 -20.05 15.57 5.73
C ASP A 117 -18.87 14.58 5.77
N ASN A 118 -18.24 14.45 6.94
CA ASN A 118 -17.09 13.56 7.12
C ASN A 118 -17.41 12.10 6.74
N ARG A 119 -18.62 11.63 7.07
CA ARG A 119 -19.06 10.27 6.74
C ARG A 119 -19.14 10.07 5.23
N LYS A 120 -19.76 10.99 4.49
CA LYS A 120 -19.89 10.91 3.04
C LYS A 120 -18.53 10.97 2.35
N ILE A 121 -17.60 11.77 2.89
CA ILE A 121 -16.22 11.84 2.37
C ILE A 121 -15.50 10.51 2.61
N ALA A 122 -15.58 9.95 3.82
CA ALA A 122 -15.01 8.64 4.14
C ALA A 122 -15.57 7.55 3.21
N GLU A 123 -16.89 7.48 3.04
CA GLU A 123 -17.54 6.55 2.10
C GLU A 123 -16.98 6.69 0.67
N LYS A 124 -16.82 7.92 0.17
CA LYS A 124 -16.27 8.17 -1.18
C LYS A 124 -14.81 7.76 -1.33
N ILE A 125 -13.99 7.97 -0.30
CA ILE A 125 -12.60 7.55 -0.29
C ILE A 125 -12.50 6.02 -0.21
N THR A 126 -13.34 5.37 0.61
CA THR A 126 -13.41 3.90 0.67
C THR A 126 -13.83 3.30 -0.68
N GLU A 127 -14.87 3.84 -1.32
CA GLU A 127 -15.29 3.43 -2.68
C GLU A 127 -14.13 3.56 -3.69
N MET A 128 -13.33 4.62 -3.58
CA MET A 128 -12.15 4.84 -4.41
C MET A 128 -11.07 3.78 -4.18
N VAL A 129 -10.76 3.45 -2.91
CA VAL A 129 -9.80 2.40 -2.53
C VAL A 129 -10.27 1.03 -3.02
N ASP A 130 -11.56 0.73 -2.88
CA ASP A 130 -12.16 -0.51 -3.36
C ASP A 130 -12.01 -0.63 -4.88
N TYR A 131 -12.34 0.44 -5.61
CA TYR A 131 -12.15 0.50 -7.06
C TYR A 131 -10.69 0.28 -7.44
N CYS A 132 -9.74 0.97 -6.79
CA CYS A 132 -8.31 0.79 -7.05
C CYS A 132 -7.86 -0.67 -6.87
N SER A 133 -8.44 -1.38 -5.89
CA SER A 133 -8.14 -2.79 -5.62
C SER A 133 -8.60 -3.74 -6.73
N THR A 134 -9.56 -3.33 -7.56
CA THR A 134 -10.04 -4.10 -8.71
C THR A 134 -9.19 -3.92 -9.97
N LEU A 135 -8.27 -2.95 -9.98
CA LEU A 135 -7.52 -2.60 -11.20
C LEU A 135 -6.60 -3.74 -11.64
N PRO A 136 -6.50 -4.05 -12.95
CA PRO A 136 -5.68 -5.16 -13.45
C PRO A 136 -4.21 -5.10 -13.02
N ALA A 137 -3.67 -3.90 -12.84
CA ALA A 137 -2.28 -3.67 -12.41
C ALA A 137 -1.99 -4.23 -10.99
N VAL A 138 -3.03 -4.30 -10.14
CA VAL A 138 -2.92 -4.72 -8.73
C VAL A 138 -3.78 -5.94 -8.38
N HIS A 139 -4.63 -6.42 -9.31
CA HIS A 139 -5.66 -7.46 -9.15
C HIS A 139 -5.20 -8.83 -8.57
N LYS A 140 -3.92 -9.07 -8.33
CA LYS A 140 -3.41 -10.30 -7.68
C LYS A 140 -2.36 -10.02 -6.62
N ARG A 141 -2.38 -8.80 -6.10
CA ARG A 141 -1.43 -8.28 -5.11
C ARG A 141 -2.18 -7.99 -3.83
N TYR A 142 -1.47 -8.08 -2.72
CA TYR A 142 -2.04 -7.75 -1.43
C TYR A 142 -1.87 -6.25 -1.20
N ILE A 143 -2.97 -5.53 -1.15
CA ILE A 143 -2.98 -4.11 -0.79
C ILE A 143 -3.23 -4.07 0.71
N ASP A 144 -2.28 -3.51 1.45
CA ASP A 144 -2.44 -3.41 2.89
C ASP A 144 -3.44 -2.30 3.25
N ARG A 145 -4.57 -2.83 3.71
CA ARG A 145 -5.76 -2.23 4.26
C ARG A 145 -5.66 -1.45 5.54
N GLU A 146 -4.86 -2.03 6.41
CA GLU A 146 -5.30 -2.28 7.78
C GLU A 146 -5.43 -0.96 8.53
N ILE A 147 -4.41 -0.13 8.37
CA ILE A 147 -4.33 1.21 8.93
C ILE A 147 -5.41 2.12 8.34
N PHE A 148 -5.68 2.03 7.04
CA PHE A 148 -6.70 2.85 6.39
C PHE A 148 -8.10 2.51 6.89
N ASP A 149 -8.48 1.22 6.85
CA ASP A 149 -9.82 0.79 7.25
C ASP A 149 -10.11 1.10 8.74
N ASN A 150 -9.07 1.06 9.59
CA ASN A 150 -9.18 1.41 11.00
C ASN A 150 -9.30 2.93 11.26
N MET A 151 -8.77 3.78 10.38
CA MET A 151 -8.70 5.23 10.63
C MET A 151 -9.67 6.05 9.78
N VAL A 152 -10.11 5.55 8.61
CA VAL A 152 -10.88 6.34 7.63
C VAL A 152 -12.13 7.00 8.23
N ASN A 153 -12.82 6.33 9.14
CA ASN A 153 -14.03 6.84 9.79
C ASN A 153 -13.75 7.76 10.98
N CYS A 154 -12.52 7.81 11.48
CA CYS A 154 -12.11 8.61 12.63
C CYS A 154 -11.46 9.94 12.23
N ILE A 155 -11.10 10.11 10.96
CA ILE A 155 -10.47 11.32 10.44
C ILE A 155 -11.52 12.42 10.24
N ASP A 156 -11.21 13.62 10.73
CA ASP A 156 -11.95 14.83 10.36
C ASP A 156 -11.51 15.30 8.96
N TRP A 157 -12.11 14.67 7.94
CA TRP A 157 -11.81 14.92 6.54
C TRP A 157 -12.10 16.35 6.12
N ARG A 158 -13.14 17.00 6.66
CA ARG A 158 -13.45 18.39 6.33
C ARG A 158 -12.34 19.34 6.75
N VAL A 159 -11.78 19.13 7.94
CA VAL A 159 -10.62 19.88 8.42
C VAL A 159 -9.38 19.53 7.61
N LEU A 160 -9.11 18.24 7.39
CA LEU A 160 -7.93 17.77 6.66
C LEU A 160 -7.90 18.29 5.21
N LEU A 161 -9.05 18.32 4.54
CA LEU A 161 -9.24 18.81 3.18
C LEU A 161 -9.46 20.32 3.12
N GLU A 162 -9.51 21.01 4.26
CA GLU A 162 -9.68 22.45 4.38
C GLU A 162 -10.99 22.96 3.76
N LEU A 163 -12.06 22.17 3.82
CA LEU A 163 -13.38 22.50 3.27
C LEU A 163 -14.06 23.66 4.01
N ASP A 164 -13.70 23.86 5.27
CA ASP A 164 -14.30 24.87 6.16
C ASP A 164 -13.46 26.16 6.25
N LYS A 165 -12.33 26.24 5.53
CA LYS A 165 -11.59 27.50 5.42
C LYS A 165 -12.43 28.47 4.60
N LYS A 166 -13.15 29.38 5.29
CA LYS A 166 -13.65 30.61 4.67
C LYS A 166 -12.44 31.33 4.08
N GLY A 167 -12.52 31.67 2.79
CA GLY A 167 -11.50 32.49 2.15
C GLY A 167 -11.21 33.72 3.01
N ASN A 168 -9.94 33.89 3.40
CA ASN A 168 -9.47 35.24 3.63
C ASN A 168 -9.48 35.90 2.25
N GLY A 169 -10.23 36.99 2.16
CA GLY A 169 -10.57 37.68 0.90
C GLY A 169 -9.40 38.27 0.14
#